data_AF-A0A527A4Y0-F1
#
_entry.id   AF-A0A527A4Y0-F1
#
_cell.length_a   1.000
_cell.length_b   1.000
_cell.length_c   1.000
_cell.angle_alpha   90.00
_cell.angle_beta   90.00
_cell.angle_gamma   90.00
#
_symmetry.space_group_name_H-M   'P 1'
#
loop_
_entity.id
_entity.type
_entity.pdbx_description
1 polymer ?
#
loop_
_entity_poly.entity_id
_entity_poly.type
_entity_poly.pdbx_seq_one_letter_code
_entity_poly.pdbx_strand_id
1 'polypeptide(L)'
;MRYELMLPHQIRKAIAENWPVVLPLGVLEYHGEHMAVGMDTLAVVKMLELFEKEANIAILPAFYYGAASYAVAPPEGNGSVQVGGRALAPFAEELFYSLL
;
A
#
# COMPACT_ATOMS: atom_id res chain seq x y z
N MET A 1 14.05 -0.03 0.32
CA MET A 1 14.22 1.45 0.40
C MET A 1 12.87 2.12 0.30
N ARG A 2 12.60 3.09 1.17
CA ARG A 2 11.35 3.89 1.19
C ARG A 2 11.40 4.99 0.12
N TYR A 3 10.51 4.94 -0.87
CA TYR A 3 10.53 5.83 -2.03
C TYR A 3 10.45 7.31 -1.62
N GLU A 4 9.62 7.62 -0.62
CA GLU A 4 9.43 8.96 -0.05
C GLU A 4 10.69 9.53 0.64
N LEU A 5 11.70 8.70 0.91
CA LEU A 5 12.98 9.09 1.49
C LEU A 5 14.14 9.02 0.47
N MET A 6 13.88 8.57 -0.75
CA MET A 6 14.92 8.43 -1.77
C MET A 6 15.32 9.79 -2.33
N LEU A 7 16.62 10.00 -2.49
CA LEU A 7 17.17 11.12 -3.23
C LEU A 7 17.15 10.82 -4.75
N PRO A 8 17.12 11.83 -5.62
CA PRO A 8 17.04 11.61 -7.08
C PRO A 8 18.12 10.70 -7.65
N HIS A 9 19.34 10.70 -7.10
CA HIS A 9 20.41 9.81 -7.56
C HIS A 9 20.20 8.34 -7.14
N GLN A 10 19.52 8.09 -6.01
CA GLN A 10 19.14 6.74 -5.59
C GLN A 10 18.03 6.19 -6.48
N ILE A 11 17.08 7.03 -6.90
CA ILE A 11 16.03 6.66 -7.85
C ILE A 11 16.65 6.26 -9.20
N ARG A 12 17.56 7.08 -9.74
CA ARG A 12 18.28 6.74 -10.98
C ARG A 12 19.06 5.44 -10.88
N LYS A 13 19.69 5.17 -9.74
CA LYS A 13 20.38 3.90 -9.48
C LYS A 13 19.38 2.73 -9.49
N ALA A 14 18.26 2.84 -8.78
CA ALA A 14 17.24 1.80 -8.72
C ALA A 14 16.69 1.46 -10.11
N ILE A 15 16.46 2.46 -10.96
CA ILE A 15 16.06 2.27 -12.36
C ILE A 15 17.16 1.56 -13.16
N ALA A 16 18.40 2.04 -13.09
CA ALA A 16 19.53 1.47 -13.85
C ALA A 16 19.82 0.01 -13.47
N GLU A 17 19.61 -0.35 -12.21
CA GLU A 17 19.77 -1.70 -11.68
C GLU A 17 18.48 -2.53 -11.71
N ASN A 18 17.40 -2.01 -12.29
CA ASN A 18 16.10 -2.66 -12.44
C ASN A 18 15.52 -3.20 -11.12
N TRP A 19 15.58 -2.40 -10.06
CA TRP A 19 15.00 -2.75 -8.76
C TRP A 19 13.47 -2.81 -8.87
N PRO A 20 12.80 -3.84 -8.33
CA PRO A 20 11.35 -3.88 -8.26
C PRO A 20 10.79 -2.70 -7.45
N VAL A 21 9.73 -2.08 -7.97
CA VAL A 21 8.87 -1.15 -7.23
C VAL A 21 7.69 -1.93 -6.66
N VAL A 22 7.38 -1.70 -5.39
CA VAL A 22 6.25 -2.34 -4.69
C VAL A 22 5.36 -1.27 -4.06
N LEU A 23 4.06 -1.38 -4.27
CA LEU A 23 3.04 -0.58 -3.57
C LEU A 23 2.42 -1.42 -2.44
N PRO A 24 2.68 -1.11 -1.16
CA PRO A 24 1.95 -1.74 -0.06
C PRO A 24 0.49 -1.30 -0.14
N LEU A 25 -0.43 -2.25 -0.29
CA LEU A 25 -1.84 -1.99 -0.48
C LEU A 25 -2.68 -2.85 0.45
N GLY A 26 -3.68 -2.24 1.08
CA GLY A 26 -4.71 -2.89 1.88
C GLY A 26 -5.94 -2.00 1.99
N VAL A 27 -6.75 -2.20 3.03
CA VAL A 27 -7.90 -1.35 3.34
C VAL A 27 -8.02 -1.13 4.86
N LEU A 28 -8.61 0.00 5.26
CA LEU A 28 -9.10 0.18 6.62
C LEU A 28 -10.44 -0.55 6.75
N GLU A 29 -10.42 -1.75 7.34
CA GLU A 29 -11.59 -2.62 7.42
C GLU A 29 -11.78 -3.17 8.84
N TYR A 30 -13.02 -3.31 9.27
CA TYR A 30 -13.36 -3.92 10.55
C TYR A 30 -13.10 -5.42 10.55
N HIS A 31 -12.29 -5.86 11.52
CA HIS A 31 -11.86 -7.26 11.69
C HIS A 31 -12.39 -7.90 12.99
N GLY A 32 -13.35 -7.26 13.67
CA GLY A 32 -13.79 -7.63 15.01
C GLY A 32 -13.09 -6.84 16.12
N GLU A 33 -13.67 -6.82 17.32
CA GLU A 33 -13.19 -6.07 18.51
C GLU A 33 -11.75 -6.41 18.96
N HIS A 34 -11.16 -7.47 18.43
CA HIS A 34 -9.85 -7.98 18.84
C HIS A 34 -8.72 -7.58 17.89
N MET A 35 -9.02 -6.87 16.79
CA MET A 35 -8.05 -6.58 15.73
C MET A 35 -8.19 -5.15 15.21
N ALA A 36 -7.05 -4.51 14.93
CA ALA A 36 -7.01 -3.14 14.45
C ALA A 36 -7.52 -3.05 13.00
N VAL A 37 -8.23 -1.95 12.68
CA VAL A 37 -8.82 -1.76 11.35
C VAL A 37 -7.80 -1.68 10.21
N GLY A 38 -6.55 -1.33 10.50
CA GLY A 38 -5.49 -1.23 9.51
C GLY A 38 -4.73 -2.52 9.23
N MET A 39 -5.20 -3.66 9.76
CA MET A 39 -4.44 -4.91 9.75
C MET A 39 -3.95 -5.31 8.36
N ASP A 40 -4.79 -5.20 7.33
CA ASP A 40 -4.44 -5.54 5.95
C ASP A 40 -3.17 -4.84 5.47
N THR A 41 -3.09 -3.53 5.70
CA THR A 41 -1.94 -2.73 5.28
C THR A 41 -0.75 -2.94 6.21
N LEU A 42 -0.99 -3.09 7.52
CA LEU A 42 0.07 -3.32 8.51
C LEU A 42 0.82 -4.64 8.28
N ALA A 43 0.12 -5.72 7.93
CA ALA A 43 0.75 -6.98 7.56
C ALA A 43 1.69 -6.82 6.36
N VAL A 44 1.20 -6.20 5.28
CA VAL A 44 1.98 -6.02 4.05
C VAL A 44 3.19 -5.13 4.31
N VAL A 45 3.03 -4.02 5.02
CA VAL A 45 4.15 -3.15 5.40
C VAL A 45 5.19 -3.93 6.20
N LYS A 46 4.75 -4.73 7.19
CA LYS A 46 5.69 -5.50 8.01
C LYS A 46 6.44 -6.57 7.21
N MET A 47 5.75 -7.23 6.27
CA MET A 47 6.37 -8.20 5.37
C MET A 47 7.43 -7.54 4.49
N LEU A 48 7.14 -6.35 3.94
CA LEU A 48 8.10 -5.61 3.11
C LEU A 48 9.29 -5.07 3.90
N GLU A 49 9.11 -4.65 5.16
CA GLU A 49 10.22 -4.29 6.07
C GLU A 49 11.19 -5.45 6.32
N LEU A 50 10.69 -6.68 6.32
CA LEU A 50 11.53 -7.87 6.46
C LEU A 50 12.20 -8.19 5.12
N PHE A 51 11.44 -8.16 4.03
CA PHE A 51 11.94 -8.50 2.69
C PHE A 51 12.98 -7.51 2.15
N GLU A 52 12.88 -6.22 2.46
CA GLU A 52 13.86 -5.22 2.01
C GLU A 52 15.27 -5.40 2.60
N LYS A 53 15.42 -6.27 3.61
CA LYS A 53 16.73 -6.66 4.16
C LYS A 53 17.44 -7.70 3.28
N GLU A 54 16.69 -8.38 2.43
CA GLU A 54 17.16 -9.51 1.61
C GLU A 54 17.24 -9.14 0.13
N ALA A 55 16.51 -8.12 -0.31
CA ALA A 55 16.45 -7.70 -1.71
C ALA A 55 16.41 -6.17 -1.87
N ASN A 56 17.02 -5.70 -2.95
CA ASN A 56 16.93 -4.32 -3.37
C ASN A 56 15.54 -4.06 -3.97
N ILE A 57 14.69 -3.34 -3.22
CA ILE A 57 13.35 -2.94 -3.65
C ILE A 57 13.10 -1.47 -3.31
N ALA A 58 12.29 -0.81 -4.13
CA ALA A 58 11.73 0.51 -3.85
C ALA A 58 10.28 0.36 -3.39
N ILE A 59 10.01 0.70 -2.13
CA ILE A 59 8.69 0.58 -1.51
C ILE A 59 8.02 1.95 -1.58
N LEU A 60 6.91 2.05 -2.31
CA LEU A 60 6.08 3.24 -2.34
C LEU A 60 5.37 3.47 -1.00
N PRO A 61 4.88 4.69 -0.71
CA PRO A 61 4.05 4.94 0.46
C PRO A 61 2.86 3.97 0.52
N ALA A 62 2.58 3.45 1.72
CA ALA A 62 1.49 2.51 1.93
C ALA A 62 0.13 3.14 1.61
N PHE A 63 -0.71 2.39 0.90
CA PHE A 63 -2.03 2.82 0.45
C PHE A 63 -3.12 2.12 1.25
N TYR A 64 -3.75 2.87 2.17
CA TYR A 64 -4.74 2.36 3.13
C TYR A 64 -6.19 2.40 2.63
N TYR A 65 -6.45 3.03 1.49
CA TYR A 65 -7.81 3.27 1.01
C TYR A 65 -8.18 2.24 -0.04
N GLY A 66 -8.99 1.26 0.33
CA GLY A 66 -9.34 0.14 -0.54
C GLY A 66 -10.83 -0.09 -0.63
N ALA A 67 -11.18 -1.11 -1.42
CA ALA A 67 -12.53 -1.62 -1.51
C ALA A 67 -12.82 -2.53 -0.30
N ALA A 68 -13.29 -1.96 0.82
CA ALA A 68 -13.78 -2.71 1.96
C ALA A 68 -14.93 -3.63 1.53
N SER A 69 -14.90 -4.87 2.00
CA SER A 69 -15.87 -5.90 1.68
C SER A 69 -17.16 -5.77 2.49
N TYR A 70 -17.05 -5.20 3.70
CA TYR A 70 -18.09 -5.23 4.74
C TYR A 70 -18.54 -6.66 5.11
N ALA A 71 -17.67 -7.65 4.92
CA ALA A 71 -17.98 -9.05 5.17
C ALA A 71 -18.35 -9.34 6.64
N VAL A 72 -17.75 -8.61 7.59
CA VAL A 72 -18.02 -8.75 9.02
C VAL A 72 -19.22 -7.90 9.45
N ALA A 73 -19.17 -6.59 9.17
CA ALA A 73 -20.20 -5.64 9.54
C ALA A 73 -20.18 -4.39 8.63
N PRO A 74 -21.32 -3.66 8.55
CA PRO A 74 -21.37 -2.32 7.97
C PRO A 74 -20.40 -1.33 8.66
N PRO A 75 -20.02 -0.22 7.99
CA PRO A 75 -19.02 0.72 8.51
C PRO A 75 -19.50 1.51 9.76
N GLU A 76 -20.81 1.67 9.94
CA GLU A 76 -21.40 2.48 11.00
C GLU A 76 -20.96 1.99 12.38
N GLY A 77 -20.18 2.81 13.09
CA GLY A 77 -19.66 2.49 14.42
C GLY A 77 -18.46 1.55 14.45
N ASN A 78 -18.03 0.99 13.32
CA ASN A 78 -16.99 -0.05 13.27
C ASN A 78 -15.67 0.42 12.61
N GLY A 79 -15.66 1.59 11.97
CA GLY A 79 -14.44 2.25 11.50
C GLY A 79 -13.91 1.80 10.13
N SER A 80 -14.63 0.93 9.41
CA SER A 80 -14.30 0.60 8.01
C SER A 80 -14.40 1.85 7.12
N VAL A 81 -13.38 2.09 6.28
CA VAL A 81 -13.37 3.15 5.26
C VAL A 81 -13.40 2.51 3.88
N GLN A 82 -14.37 2.93 3.07
CA GLN A 82 -14.63 2.35 1.75
C GLN A 82 -14.33 3.33 0.63
N VAL A 83 -13.42 2.95 -0.26
CA VAL A 83 -13.22 3.63 -1.54
C VAL A 83 -13.33 2.57 -2.64
N GLY A 84 -14.44 2.62 -3.38
CA GLY A 84 -14.74 1.60 -4.38
C GLY A 84 -13.84 1.66 -5.62
N GLY A 85 -13.74 0.53 -6.32
CA GLY A 85 -12.89 0.37 -7.51
C GLY A 85 -13.11 1.40 -8.62
N ARG A 86 -14.32 1.97 -8.74
CA ARG A 86 -14.60 3.04 -9.74
C ARG A 86 -13.80 4.32 -9.49
N ALA A 87 -13.50 4.64 -8.22
CA ALA A 87 -12.65 5.78 -7.88
C ALA A 87 -11.17 5.39 -7.86
N LEU A 88 -10.85 4.17 -7.40
CA LEU A 88 -9.48 3.71 -7.28
C LEU A 88 -8.80 3.39 -8.62
N ALA A 89 -9.53 2.82 -9.59
CA ALA A 89 -8.96 2.45 -10.87
C ALA A 89 -8.32 3.64 -11.63
N PRO A 90 -9.00 4.77 -11.85
CA PRO A 90 -8.38 5.91 -12.53
C PRO A 90 -7.22 6.52 -11.74
N PHE A 91 -7.33 6.57 -10.41
CA PHE A 91 -6.21 7.01 -9.57
C PHE A 91 -4.97 6.11 -9.72
N ALA A 92 -5.17 4.80 -9.68
CA ALA A 92 -4.09 3.83 -9.84
C ALA A 92 -3.45 3.92 -11.24
N GLU A 93 -4.26 4.13 -12.27
CA GLU A 93 -3.77 4.34 -13.64
C GLU A 93 -2.87 5.58 -13.72
N GLU A 94 -3.33 6.73 -13.24
CA GLU A 94 -2.52 7.96 -13.20
C GLU A 94 -1.23 7.78 -12.38
N LEU A 95 -1.32 7.12 -11.22
CA LEU A 95 -0.17 6.80 -10.39
C LEU A 95 0.85 5.98 -11.16
N PHE A 96 0.43 4.89 -11.81
CA PHE A 96 1.36 4.01 -12.53
C PHE A 96 1.96 4.68 -13.77
N TYR A 97 1.20 5.49 -14.50
CA TYR A 97 1.77 6.29 -15.59
C TYR A 97 2.81 7.30 -15.10
N SER A 98 2.67 7.84 -13.89
CA SER A 98 3.65 8.76 -13.30
C SER A 98 4.98 8.11 -12.89
N LEU A 99 5.04 6.77 -12.86
CA LEU A 99 6.24 5.98 -12.52
C LEU A 99 7.08 5.59 -13.76
N LEU A 100 6.59 5.84 -14.98
CA LEU A 100 7.28 5.60 -16.26
C LEU A 100 8.19 6.79 -16.63
#